data_AF-A0A834I898-F1
#
_entry.id   AF-A0A834I898-F1
#
_cell.length_a   1.000
_cell.length_b   1.000
_cell.length_c   1.000
_cell.angle_alpha   90.00
_cell.angle_beta   90.00
_cell.angle_gamma   90.00
#
_symmetry.space_group_name_H-M   'P 1'
#
loop_
_entity.id
_entity.type
_entity.pdbx_description
1 polymer ?
#
loop_
_entity_poly.entity_id
_entity_poly.type
_entity_poly.pdbx_seq_one_letter_code
_entity_poly.pdbx_strand_id
1 'polypeptide(L)'
;MLLQYSNTFVITGVLIVLFYVAYIHLCTILEENITAIKGFGYQIKAKGRLKDSSIFIPYAIVQHIFLNEVIIKNRVIFLATFLTKNEKGEDKLVPLFTSTVPKLDCLKILYQELVTLHK
;
A
#
# COMPACT_ATOMS: atom_id res chain seq x y z
N MET A 1 30.40 -27.45 -29.81
CA MET A 1 29.30 -26.50 -30.14
C MET A 1 28.10 -26.66 -29.21
N LEU A 2 27.51 -27.86 -29.04
CA LEU A 2 26.35 -28.09 -28.16
C LEU A 2 26.60 -27.73 -26.68
N LEU A 3 27.80 -28.02 -26.14
CA LEU A 3 28.15 -27.69 -24.75
C LEU A 3 28.20 -26.18 -24.48
N GLN A 4 28.65 -25.38 -25.47
CA GLN A 4 28.68 -23.92 -25.36
C GLN A 4 27.26 -23.32 -25.40
N TYR A 5 26.37 -23.88 -26.22
CA TYR A 5 24.98 -23.44 -26.29
C TYR A 5 24.23 -23.70 -24.97
N SER A 6 24.44 -24.87 -24.36
CA SER A 6 23.89 -25.20 -23.05
C SER A 6 24.36 -24.22 -21.96
N ASN A 7 25.65 -23.87 -21.95
CA ASN A 7 26.19 -22.92 -20.98
C ASN A 7 25.62 -21.50 -21.17
N THR A 8 25.47 -21.02 -22.41
CA THR A 8 24.88 -19.71 -22.69
C THR A 8 23.42 -19.62 -22.24
N PHE A 9 22.64 -20.69 -22.43
CA PHE A 9 21.24 -20.76 -21.98
C PHE A 9 21.13 -20.67 -20.46
N VAL A 10 21.97 -21.42 -19.74
CA VAL A 10 22.00 -21.39 -18.26
C VAL A 10 22.41 -20.02 -17.74
N ILE A 11 23.46 -19.41 -18.30
CA ILE A 11 23.92 -18.07 -17.89
C ILE A 11 22.82 -17.03 -18.12
N THR A 12 22.13 -17.08 -19.27
CA THR A 12 21.03 -16.16 -19.59
C THR A 12 19.87 -16.33 -18.61
N GLY A 13 19.51 -17.58 -18.28
CA GLY A 13 18.48 -17.87 -17.28
C GLY A 13 18.83 -17.31 -15.90
N VAL A 14 20.07 -17.50 -15.45
CA VAL A 14 20.55 -16.94 -14.16
C VAL A 14 20.50 -15.41 -14.16
N LEU A 15 20.90 -14.76 -15.27
CA LEU A 15 20.82 -13.30 -15.39
C LEU A 15 19.38 -12.80 -15.31
N ILE A 16 18.43 -13.44 -16.00
CA ILE A 16 17.02 -13.07 -15.95
C ILE A 16 16.48 -13.16 -14.52
N VAL A 17 16.79 -14.26 -13.80
CA VAL A 17 16.38 -14.42 -12.41
C VAL A 17 17.01 -13.35 -11.51
N LEU A 18 18.30 -13.04 -11.69
CA LEU A 18 18.97 -11.97 -10.94
C LEU A 18 18.33 -10.59 -11.21
N PHE A 19 18.06 -10.26 -12.47
CA PHE A 19 17.37 -9.03 -12.83
C PHE A 19 15.97 -8.96 -12.24
N TYR A 20 15.23 -10.07 -12.25
CA TYR A 20 13.90 -10.14 -11.66
C TYR A 20 13.92 -9.94 -10.14
N VAL A 21 14.85 -10.60 -9.44
CA VAL A 21 15.02 -10.44 -7.98
C VAL A 21 15.43 -9.01 -7.64
N ALA A 22 16.38 -8.44 -8.39
CA ALA A 22 16.78 -7.04 -8.22
C ALA A 22 15.60 -6.08 -8.47
N TYR A 23 14.80 -6.32 -9.50
CA TYR A 23 13.61 -5.52 -9.81
C TYR A 23 12.60 -5.54 -8.67
N ILE A 24 12.29 -6.72 -8.10
CA ILE A 24 11.38 -6.83 -6.95
C ILE A 24 11.91 -6.03 -5.76
N HIS A 25 13.20 -6.17 -5.44
CA HIS A 25 13.80 -5.43 -4.32
C HIS A 25 13.80 -3.92 -4.54
N LEU A 26 13.99 -3.45 -5.76
CA LEU A 26 13.95 -2.01 -6.10
C LEU A 26 12.54 -1.44 -6.07
N CYS A 27 11.53 -2.23 -6.44
CA CYS A 27 10.13 -1.83 -6.42
C CYS A 27 9.46 -1.98 -5.03
N THR A 28 10.19 -2.42 -4.01
CA THR A 28 9.64 -2.58 -2.66
C THR A 28 9.39 -1.21 -2.00
N ILE A 29 8.19 -1.06 -1.45
CA ILE A 29 7.79 0.10 -0.65
C ILE A 29 8.35 -0.06 0.76
N LEU A 30 9.06 0.95 1.25
CA LEU A 30 9.74 0.92 2.54
C LEU A 30 8.84 1.42 3.66
N GLU A 31 8.16 2.54 3.42
CA GLU A 31 7.40 3.24 4.44
C GLU A 31 6.07 3.72 3.87
N GLU A 32 5.01 3.64 4.67
CA GLU A 32 3.72 4.27 4.40
C GLU A 32 3.37 5.13 5.60
N ASN A 33 2.94 6.37 5.34
CA ASN A 33 2.58 7.34 6.36
C ASN A 33 1.27 8.02 5.98
N ILE A 34 0.47 8.34 6.99
CA ILE A 34 -0.73 9.17 6.83
C ILE A 34 -0.55 10.45 7.64
N THR A 35 -0.85 11.58 7.01
CA THR A 35 -0.81 12.90 7.65
C THR A 35 -2.18 13.54 7.52
N ALA A 36 -2.82 13.78 8.67
CA ALA A 36 -4.09 14.50 8.74
C ALA A 36 -3.81 16.01 8.72
N ILE A 37 -4.28 16.71 7.69
CA ILE A 37 -4.20 18.16 7.59
C ILE A 37 -5.53 18.71 8.08
N LYS A 38 -5.53 19.27 9.29
CA LYS A 38 -6.74 19.79 9.96
C LYS A 38 -7.46 20.79 9.04
N GLY A 39 -8.76 20.56 8.82
CA GLY A 39 -9.61 21.37 7.95
C GLY A 39 -9.52 21.10 6.44
N PHE A 40 -8.56 20.28 5.96
CA PHE A 40 -8.39 20.03 4.52
C PHE A 40 -8.65 18.57 4.14
N GLY A 41 -7.95 17.62 4.78
CA GLY A 41 -8.02 16.23 4.36
C GLY A 41 -6.89 15.36 4.88
N TYR A 42 -6.84 14.13 4.40
CA TYR A 42 -5.78 13.16 4.67
C TYR A 42 -4.80 13.11 3.50
N GLN A 43 -3.51 13.23 3.80
CA GLN A 43 -2.44 12.95 2.85
C GLN A 43 -1.81 11.59 3.17
N ILE A 44 -1.89 10.67 2.24
CA ILE A 44 -1.26 9.34 2.33
C ILE A 44 0.00 9.39 1.50
N LYS A 45 1.14 9.04 2.08
CA LYS A 45 2.43 8.96 1.40
C LYS A 45 2.95 7.54 1.48
N ALA A 46 3.39 6.99 0.36
CA ALA A 46 4.12 5.75 0.28
C ALA A 46 5.51 6.05 -0.27
N LYS A 47 6.53 5.74 0.51
CA LYS A 47 7.93 5.94 0.16
C LYS A 47 8.51 4.62 -0.34
N GLY A 48 8.84 4.57 -1.62
CA GLY A 48 9.49 3.43 -2.24
C GLY A 48 11.00 3.62 -2.35
N ARG A 49 11.74 2.53 -2.60
CA ARG A 49 13.18 2.66 -2.90
C ARG A 49 13.44 3.47 -4.19
N LEU A 50 12.55 3.33 -5.16
CA LEU A 50 12.70 3.98 -6.47
C LEU A 50 11.66 5.09 -6.73
N LYS A 51 10.46 4.94 -6.16
CA LYS A 51 9.35 5.85 -6.43
C LYS A 51 8.57 6.14 -5.17
N ASP A 52 8.35 7.43 -4.95
CA ASP A 52 7.42 7.91 -3.94
C ASP A 52 6.05 8.15 -4.57
N SER A 53 5.01 7.88 -3.81
CA SER A 53 3.63 8.16 -4.17
C SER A 53 2.97 8.96 -3.06
N SER A 54 2.14 9.93 -3.44
CA SER A 54 1.34 10.68 -2.49
C SER A 54 -0.07 10.86 -3.02
N ILE A 55 -1.05 10.53 -2.20
CA ILE A 55 -2.48 10.64 -2.51
C ILE A 55 -3.11 11.57 -1.48
N PHE A 56 -3.90 12.52 -1.94
CA PHE A 56 -4.65 13.42 -1.07
C PHE A 56 -6.13 13.11 -1.14
N ILE A 57 -6.78 13.01 0.02
CA ILE A 57 -8.20 12.69 0.16
C ILE A 57 -8.84 13.81 0.98
N PRO A 58 -9.70 14.65 0.37
CA PRO A 58 -10.41 15.71 1.09
C PRO A 58 -11.32 15.18 2.20
N TYR A 59 -11.44 15.89 3.32
CA TYR A 59 -12.38 15.49 4.39
C TYR A 59 -13.83 15.47 3.94
N ALA A 60 -14.22 16.38 3.06
CA ALA A 60 -15.59 16.51 2.57
C ALA A 60 -16.14 15.23 1.90
N ILE A 61 -15.25 14.38 1.36
CA ILE A 61 -15.65 13.13 0.71
C ILE A 61 -15.53 11.91 1.63
N VAL A 62 -14.85 12.01 2.78
CA VAL A 62 -14.69 10.89 3.72
C VAL A 62 -15.92 10.83 4.61
N GLN A 63 -16.70 9.75 4.48
CA GLN A 63 -17.89 9.52 5.29
C GLN A 63 -17.53 8.86 6.62
N HIS A 64 -16.76 7.77 6.54
CA HIS A 64 -16.43 6.94 7.70
C HIS A 64 -15.05 6.32 7.57
N ILE A 65 -14.43 6.08 8.72
CA ILE A 65 -13.18 5.35 8.87
C ILE A 65 -13.52 4.08 9.62
N PHE A 66 -13.05 2.92 9.16
CA PHE A 66 -13.27 1.66 9.84
C PHE A 66 -12.12 0.68 9.61
N LEU A 67 -12.01 -0.30 10.51
CA LEU A 67 -11.10 -1.43 10.36
C LEU A 67 -11.83 -2.53 9.59
N ASN A 68 -11.30 -2.90 8.43
CA ASN A 68 -11.85 -3.94 7.58
C ASN A 68 -11.03 -5.23 7.70
N GLU A 69 -11.71 -6.37 7.75
CA GLU A 69 -11.10 -7.69 7.63
C GLU A 69 -11.04 -8.09 6.16
N VAL A 70 -9.85 -8.45 5.68
CA VAL A 70 -9.67 -8.92 4.29
C VAL A 70 -8.83 -10.18 4.26
N ILE A 71 -9.08 -11.01 3.24
CA ILE A 71 -8.34 -12.26 3.02
C ILE A 71 -7.30 -12.02 1.94
N ILE A 72 -6.02 -12.11 2.30
CA ILE A 72 -4.89 -12.01 1.37
C ILE A 72 -4.01 -13.24 1.54
N LYS A 73 -3.69 -13.94 0.44
CA LYS A 73 -2.80 -15.12 0.43
C LYS A 73 -3.21 -16.16 1.50
N ASN A 74 -4.50 -16.48 1.57
CA ASN A 74 -5.09 -17.42 2.53
C ASN A 74 -4.89 -17.04 4.02
N ARG A 75 -4.64 -15.76 4.31
CA ARG A 75 -4.56 -15.22 5.67
C ARG A 75 -5.55 -14.09 5.85
N VAL A 76 -6.22 -14.06 7.00
CA VAL A 76 -7.03 -12.93 7.43
C VAL A 76 -6.10 -11.84 7.94
N ILE A 77 -6.22 -10.66 7.37
CA ILE A 77 -5.51 -9.46 7.80
C ILE A 77 -6.52 -8.34 8.02
N PHE A 78 -6.11 -7.32 8.78
CA PHE A 78 -6.92 -6.14 9.02
C PHE A 78 -6.32 -4.95 8.29
N LEU A 79 -7.16 -4.12 7.67
CA LEU A 79 -6.77 -2.89 6.98
C LEU A 79 -7.67 -1.73 7.41
N ALA A 80 -7.07 -0.59 7.73
CA ALA A 80 -7.83 0.63 7.95
C ALA A 80 -8.34 1.12 6.60
N THR A 81 -9.62 1.42 6.47
CA THR A 81 -10.26 1.77 5.20
C THR A 81 -11.09 3.02 5.37
N PHE A 82 -10.99 3.93 4.41
CA PHE A 82 -11.89 5.07 4.29
C PHE A 82 -13.07 4.72 3.38
N LEU A 83 -14.27 4.97 3.87
CA LEU A 83 -15.46 5.07 3.04
C LEU A 83 -15.52 6.48 2.48
N THR A 84 -15.38 6.61 1.17
CA THR A 84 -15.40 7.90 0.47
C THR A 84 -16.56 7.97 -0.51
N LYS A 85 -17.10 9.16 -0.75
CA LYS A 85 -18.08 9.39 -1.82
C LYS A 85 -17.38 9.93 -3.06
N ASN A 86 -17.56 9.28 -4.20
CA ASN A 86 -17.03 9.76 -5.46
C ASN A 86 -17.89 10.92 -6.02
N GLU A 87 -17.42 11.61 -7.05
CA GLU A 87 -18.15 12.74 -7.70
C GLU A 87 -19.54 12.34 -8.21
N LYS A 88 -19.73 11.05 -8.54
CA LYS A 88 -21.01 10.47 -8.96
C LYS A 88 -21.95 10.10 -7.82
N GLY A 89 -21.53 10.33 -6.57
CA GLY A 89 -22.29 9.96 -5.38
C GLY A 89 -22.16 8.48 -4.96
N GLU A 90 -21.34 7.70 -5.66
CA GLU A 90 -21.08 6.29 -5.37
C GLU A 90 -20.10 6.12 -4.20
N ASP A 91 -20.36 5.13 -3.36
CA ASP A 91 -19.47 4.78 -2.26
C ASP A 91 -18.24 4.04 -2.79
N LYS A 92 -17.07 4.50 -2.35
CA LYS A 92 -15.76 3.97 -2.73
C LYS A 92 -14.94 3.69 -1.48
N LEU A 93 -14.46 2.46 -1.36
CA LEU A 93 -13.54 2.04 -0.32
C LEU A 93 -12.10 2.38 -0.73
N VAL A 94 -11.40 3.10 0.14
CA VAL A 94 -9.98 3.42 -0.02
C VAL A 94 -9.22 2.76 1.12
N PRO A 95 -8.64 1.57 0.89
CA PRO A 95 -7.83 0.90 1.90
C PRO A 95 -6.53 1.67 2.12
N LEU A 96 -6.12 1.76 3.37
CA LEU A 96 -4.89 2.39 3.83
C LEU A 96 -3.85 1.31 4.12
N PHE A 97 -2.58 1.67 3.96
CA PHE A 97 -1.43 0.82 4.30
C PHE A 97 -1.41 -0.54 3.58
N THR A 98 -1.80 -0.57 2.29
CA THR A 98 -1.87 -1.80 1.50
C THR A 98 -0.52 -2.42 1.22
N SER A 99 0.57 -1.64 1.33
CA SER A 99 1.92 -2.11 0.99
C SER A 99 2.65 -2.63 2.22
N THR A 100 2.56 -1.90 3.33
CA THR A 100 3.24 -2.22 4.60
C THR A 100 2.47 -3.24 5.43
N VAL A 101 1.13 -3.28 5.32
CA VAL A 101 0.24 -4.21 6.03
C VAL A 101 0.59 -4.32 7.52
N PRO A 102 0.46 -3.22 8.29
CA PRO A 102 0.83 -3.21 9.71
C PRO A 102 -0.05 -4.16 10.53
N LYS A 103 0.46 -4.59 11.68
CA LYS A 103 -0.29 -5.45 12.62
C LYS A 103 -1.51 -4.72 13.17
N LEU A 104 -2.52 -5.50 13.56
CA LEU A 104 -3.80 -4.99 14.10
C LEU A 104 -3.62 -4.02 15.28
N ASP A 105 -2.68 -4.28 16.19
CA ASP A 105 -2.46 -3.41 17.35
C ASP A 105 -2.02 -1.99 16.95
N CYS A 106 -1.13 -1.89 15.95
CA CYS A 106 -0.73 -0.60 15.38
C CYS A 106 -1.91 0.07 14.66
N LEU A 107 -2.69 -0.72 13.93
CA LEU A 107 -3.85 -0.24 13.17
C LEU A 107 -4.97 0.29 14.08
N LYS A 108 -5.15 -0.30 15.28
CA LYS A 108 -6.09 0.18 16.30
C LYS A 108 -5.68 1.54 16.85
N ILE A 109 -4.39 1.73 17.16
CA ILE A 109 -3.86 3.02 17.62
C ILE A 109 -4.10 4.08 16.53
N LEU A 110 -3.72 3.76 15.29
CA LEU A 110 -3.95 4.64 14.15
C LEU A 110 -5.43 5.02 13.99
N TYR A 111 -6.33 4.04 14.09
CA TYR A 111 -7.77 4.27 14.01
C TYR A 111 -8.26 5.23 15.09
N GLN A 112 -7.84 5.05 16.34
CA GLN A 112 -8.21 5.92 17.46
C GLN A 112 -7.74 7.37 17.24
N GLU A 113 -6.51 7.57 16.77
CA GLU A 113 -5.98 8.88 16.41
C GLU A 113 -6.78 9.54 15.28
N LEU A 114 -7.07 8.79 14.21
CA LEU A 114 -7.81 9.30 13.06
C LEU A 114 -9.26 9.68 13.40
N VAL A 115 -9.93 8.88 14.24
CA VAL A 115 -11.30 9.18 14.71
C VAL A 115 -11.30 10.42 15.60
N THR A 116 -10.29 10.58 16.44
CA THR A 116 -10.16 11.76 17.31
C THR A 116 -9.94 13.04 16.49
N LEU A 117 -9.21 12.95 15.38
CA LEU A 117 -8.93 14.07 14.47
C LEU A 117 -10.09 14.41 13.52
N HIS A 118 -11.00 13.47 13.27
CA HIS A 118 -12.16 13.67 12.41
C HIS A 118 -13.36 14.31 13.14
N LYS A 119 -13.33 14.34 14.47
CA LYS A 119 -14.35 14.95 15.32
C LYS A 119 -14.19 16.47 15.40
#